data_AF-A0A9D2L9A1-F1
#
_entry.id   AF-A0A9D2L9A1-F1
#
_cell.length_a   1.000
_cell.length_b   1.000
_cell.length_c   1.000
_cell.angle_alpha   90.00
_cell.angle_beta   90.00
_cell.angle_gamma   90.00
#
_symmetry.space_group_name_H-M   'P 1'
#
loop_
_entity.id
_entity.type
_entity.pdbx_description
1 polymer ?
#
loop_
_entity_poly.entity_id
_entity_poly.type
_entity_poly.pdbx_seq_one_letter_code
_entity_poly.pdbx_strand_id
1 'polypeptide(L)' 'VLLFAHMYDYDWVQAPLITDNMTYVKNSQNRPIRVYHHVDNRIILEDFFAKLALFTQNSSK' A
#
# COMPACT_ATOMS: atom_id res chain seq x y z
N VAL A 1 -1.02 -11.36 3.98
CA VAL A 1 -2.45 -11.21 4.35
C VAL A 1 -2.47 -10.52 5.70
N LEU A 2 -3.12 -9.35 5.81
CA LEU A 2 -3.28 -8.65 7.10
C LEU A 2 -4.24 -9.49 7.97
N LEU A 3 -3.84 -9.76 9.21
CA LEU A 3 -4.49 -10.79 10.04
C LEU A 3 -5.64 -10.21 10.90
N PHE A 4 -5.81 -8.89 10.95
CA PHE A 4 -6.77 -8.25 11.86
C PHE A 4 -7.66 -7.19 11.20
N ALA A 5 -8.83 -7.02 11.82
CA ALA A 5 -10.08 -6.47 11.32
C ALA A 5 -10.11 -4.94 11.04
N HIS A 6 -9.26 -4.44 10.15
CA HIS A 6 -9.49 -3.15 9.47
C HIS A 6 -10.02 -3.34 8.05
N MET A 7 -10.81 -4.39 7.83
CA MET A 7 -11.28 -4.81 6.50
C MET A 7 -12.12 -3.75 5.76
N TYR A 8 -12.46 -2.62 6.38
CA TYR A 8 -13.38 -1.63 5.81
C TYR A 8 -13.03 -0.15 6.09
N ASP A 9 -11.85 0.15 6.66
CA ASP A 9 -11.45 1.55 6.90
C ASP A 9 -10.42 2.05 5.89
N TYR A 10 -10.76 1.89 4.62
CA TYR A 10 -9.97 2.40 3.51
C TYR A 10 -10.86 2.62 2.29
N ASP A 11 -10.45 3.57 1.47
CA ASP A 11 -11.00 3.75 0.14
C ASP A 11 -10.06 3.17 -0.93
N TRP A 12 -10.64 2.55 -1.95
CA TRP A 12 -9.93 2.24 -3.17
C TRP A 12 -9.86 3.49 -4.05
N VAL A 13 -8.67 4.07 -4.14
CA VAL A 13 -8.44 5.30 -4.92
C VAL A 13 -7.44 5.00 -6.02
N GLN A 14 -7.61 5.65 -7.17
CA GLN A 14 -6.63 5.62 -8.25
C GLN A 14 -5.30 6.18 -7.76
N ALA A 15 -4.22 5.42 -7.91
CA ALA A 15 -2.92 5.91 -7.48
C ALA A 15 -2.53 7.17 -8.28
N PRO A 16 -2.12 8.26 -7.61
CA PRO A 16 -1.72 9.47 -8.31
C PRO A 16 -0.48 9.22 -9.17
N LEU A 17 -0.28 10.06 -10.18
CA LEU A 17 1.01 10.18 -10.84
C LEU A 17 1.92 11.06 -9.98
N ILE A 18 3.15 10.61 -9.75
CA ILE A 18 4.20 11.43 -9.14
C ILE A 18 5.01 12.03 -10.28
N THR A 19 5.07 13.35 -10.37
CA THR A 19 5.85 14.04 -11.41
C THR A 19 7.33 14.10 -11.07
N ASP A 20 8.16 14.49 -12.04
CA ASP A 20 9.59 14.75 -11.83
C ASP A 20 9.85 15.85 -10.78
N ASN A 21 8.86 16.73 -10.54
CA ASN A 21 8.89 17.76 -9.51
C ASN A 21 8.39 17.27 -8.15
N MET A 22 8.22 15.95 -7.98
CA MET A 22 7.69 15.32 -6.76
C MET A 22 6.28 15.78 -6.35
N THR A 23 5.47 16.23 -7.31
CA THR A 23 4.07 16.61 -7.06
C THR A 23 3.10 15.47 -7.41
N TYR A 24 1.98 15.41 -6.69
CA TYR A 24 0.91 14.47 -6.97
C TYR A 24 -0.09 15.04 -7.97
N VAL A 25 -0.37 14.30 -9.04
CA VAL A 25 -1.36 14.66 -10.06
C VAL A 25 -2.40 13.55 -10.17
N LYS A 26 -3.67 13.93 -10.34
CA LYS A 26 -4.75 12.97 -10.53
C LYS A 26 -4.50 12.19 -11.83
N ASN A 27 -4.56 10.87 -11.73
CA ASN A 27 -4.36 9.93 -12.83
C ASN A 27 -5.45 8.86 -12.78
N SER A 28 -5.80 8.27 -13.93
CA SER A 28 -6.76 7.17 -14.05
C SER A 28 -6.13 5.89 -14.61
N GLN A 29 -4.82 5.89 -14.93
CA GLN A 29 -4.14 4.75 -15.54
C GLN A 29 -3.38 3.86 -14.53
N ASN A 30 -3.02 4.41 -13.37
CA ASN A 30 -2.29 3.64 -12.38
C ASN A 30 -3.20 2.64 -11.67
N ARG A 31 -2.61 1.58 -11.09
CA ARG A 31 -3.39 0.62 -10.31
C ARG A 31 -4.12 1.32 -9.15
N PRO A 32 -5.36 0.93 -8.82
CA PRO A 32 -6.00 1.33 -7.59
C PRO A 32 -5.15 0.92 -6.37
N ILE A 33 -5.12 1.77 -5.36
CA ILE A 33 -4.46 1.52 -4.07
C ILE A 33 -5.47 1.71 -2.94
N ARG A 34 -5.19 1.09 -1.80
CA ARG A 34 -5.94 1.33 -0.57
C ARG A 34 -5.39 2.56 0.12
N VAL A 35 -6.26 3.53 0.39
CA VAL A 35 -5.97 4.72 1.20
C VAL A 35 -6.67 4.53 2.52
N TYR A 36 -5.91 4.24 3.58
CA TYR A 36 -6.43 3.99 4.91
C TYR A 36 -6.76 5.32 5.61
N HIS A 37 -7.92 5.41 6.27
CA HIS A 37 -8.27 6.60 7.06
C HIS A 37 -7.54 6.64 8.40
N HIS A 38 -7.23 5.46 8.95
CA HIS A 38 -6.48 5.29 10.18
C HIS A 38 -5.39 4.23 10.02
N VAL A 39 -4.21 4.51 10.56
CA VAL A 39 -3.07 3.59 10.56
C VAL A 39 -2.52 3.50 11.98
N ASP A 40 -2.39 2.27 12.49
CA ASP A 40 -1.72 1.99 13.75
C ASP A 40 -0.34 1.33 13.53
N ASN A 41 0.45 1.24 14.61
CA ASN A 41 1.79 0.65 14.57
C ASN A 41 1.75 -0.83 14.15
N ARG A 42 0.68 -1.55 14.48
CA ARG A 42 0.56 -2.98 14.16
C ARG A 42 0.40 -3.20 12.67
N ILE A 43 -0.44 -2.40 12.00
CA ILE A 43 -0.67 -2.44 10.55
C ILE A 43 0.63 -2.16 9.80
N ILE A 44 1.39 -1.16 10.23
CA ILE A 44 2.69 -0.81 9.62
C ILE A 44 3.64 -1.99 9.69
N LEU A 45 3.77 -2.61 10.87
CA LEU A 45 4.67 -3.75 11.06
C LEU A 45 4.20 -4.99 10.30
N GLU A 46 2.91 -5.31 10.30
CA GLU A 46 2.35 -6.44 9.53
C GLU A 46 2.60 -6.26 8.02
N ASP A 47 2.37 -5.07 7.46
CA ASP A 47 2.64 -4.76 6.05
C ASP A 47 4.15 -4.80 5.73
N PHE A 48 5.00 -4.27 6.61
CA PHE A 48 6.45 -4.33 6.46
C PHE A 48 6.96 -5.78 6.41
N PHE A 49 6.58 -6.61 7.39
CA PHE A 49 7.03 -8.01 7.43
C PHE A 49 6.46 -8.83 6.27
N ALA A 50 5.23 -8.54 5.81
CA ALA A 50 4.68 -9.16 4.61
C ALA A 50 5.50 -8.82 3.35
N LYS A 51 5.88 -7.55 3.17
CA LYS A 51 6.75 -7.11 2.07
C LYS A 51 8.14 -7.72 2.15
N LEU A 52 8.71 -7.82 3.36
CA LEU A 52 9.99 -8.47 3.58
C LEU A 52 9.95 -9.95 3.19
N ALA A 53 8.90 -10.67 3.58
CA ALA A 53 8.71 -12.07 3.20
C ALA A 53 8.56 -12.25 1.67
N LEU A 54 7.84 -11.35 1.00
CA LEU A 54 7.73 -11.36 -0.47
C LEU A 54 9.08 -11.06 -1.14
N PHE A 55 9.85 -10.13 -0.60
CA PHE A 55 11.19 -9.82 -1.09
C PHE A 55 12.11 -11.05 -1.01
N THR A 56 12.18 -11.71 0.15
CA THR A 56 13.02 -12.90 0.32
C THR A 56 12.59 -14.06 -0.57
N GLN A 57 11.28 -14.28 -0.76
CA GLN A 57 10.76 -15.30 -1.67
C GLN A 57 11.12 -15.01 -3.14
N ASN A 58 11.07 -13.74 -3.56
CA ASN A 58 11.40 -13.35 -4.93
C ASN A 58 12.91 -13.38 -5.19
N SER A 59 13.75 -13.10 -4.20
CA SER A 59 15.21 -13.17 -4.33
C SER A 59 15.76 -14.60 -4.41
N SER A 60 14.99 -15.61 -4.00
CA SER A 60 15.38 -17.02 -4.09
C SER A 60 14.98 -17.68 -5.41
N LYS A 61 14.39 -16.93 -6.35
CA LYS A 61 14.14 -17.34 -7.74
C LYS A 61 15.21 -16.76 -8.65
#